data_AF-A0A2P5NX58-F1
#
_entry.id   AF-A0A2P5NX58-F1
#
_cell.length_a   1.000
_cell.length_b   1.000
_cell.length_c   1.000
_cell.angle_alpha   90.00
_cell.angle_beta   90.00
_cell.angle_gamma   90.00
#
_symmetry.space_group_name_H-M   'P 1'
#
loop_
_entity.id
_entity.type
_entity.pdbx_description
1 polymer ?
#
loop_
_entity_poly.entity_id
_entity_poly.type
_entity_poly.pdbx_seq_one_letter_code
_entity_poly.pdbx_strand_id
1 'polypeptide(L)'
;MSSHLFIVWQDSYNVDCPIINEQHKGIISTINTLHYFIQEGHELTFLKPTVDLSKMFMGFHFATEQGILAKSRYPGIEEDEALMKQLFAQFKVTCQEACVHREPELLLSFLKNWWIKHLTEEHKKFAPYLKNY
;
A
#
# COMPACT_ATOMS: atom_id res chain seq x y z
N MET A 1 -12.24 17.93 -15.92
CA MET A 1 -11.84 16.56 -16.23
C MET A 1 -11.38 15.94 -14.92
N SER A 2 -12.16 15.04 -14.34
CA SER A 2 -11.76 14.34 -13.12
C SER A 2 -10.59 13.42 -13.47
N SER A 3 -9.49 13.50 -12.71
CA SER A 3 -8.34 12.61 -12.91
C SER A 3 -8.79 11.15 -12.83
N HIS A 4 -8.52 10.36 -13.87
CA HIS A 4 -8.78 8.91 -13.86
C HIS A 4 -7.91 8.16 -12.84
N LEU A 5 -6.81 8.78 -12.39
CA LEU A 5 -5.90 8.21 -11.39
C LEU A 5 -6.09 8.88 -10.04
N PHE A 6 -6.22 8.07 -8.99
CA PHE A 6 -6.39 8.52 -7.61
C PHE A 6 -5.05 8.88 -6.95
N ILE A 7 -4.01 8.12 -7.30
CA ILE A 7 -2.62 8.32 -6.90
C ILE A 7 -1.79 8.34 -8.18
N VAL A 8 -1.06 9.42 -8.38
CA VAL A 8 -0.12 9.57 -9.51
C VAL A 8 1.29 9.35 -8.96
N TRP A 9 2.08 8.51 -9.62
CA TRP A 9 3.48 8.32 -9.28
C TRP A 9 4.25 9.64 -9.39
N GLN A 10 5.14 9.90 -8.44
CA GLN A 10 6.03 11.06 -8.44
C GLN A 10 7.45 10.56 -8.29
N ASP A 11 8.41 11.21 -8.95
CA ASP A 11 9.82 10.81 -8.87
C ASP A 11 10.38 10.90 -7.44
N SER A 12 9.76 11.71 -6.58
CA SER A 12 10.06 11.80 -5.15
C SER A 12 9.75 10.54 -4.36
N TYR A 13 8.99 9.59 -4.92
CA TYR A 13 8.72 8.28 -4.31
C TYR A 13 9.79 7.23 -4.64
N ASN A 14 10.74 7.54 -5.53
CA ASN A 14 11.80 6.60 -5.85
C ASN A 14 12.75 6.41 -4.66
N VAL A 15 13.12 5.16 -4.43
CA VAL A 15 14.23 4.77 -3.57
C VAL A 15 15.37 4.18 -4.41
N ASP A 16 16.57 4.10 -3.84
CA ASP A 16 17.75 3.49 -4.46
C ASP A 16 17.66 1.95 -4.47
N CYS A 17 16.51 1.40 -4.86
CA CYS A 17 16.24 -0.04 -4.96
C CYS A 17 15.16 -0.30 -6.04
N PRO A 18 15.55 -0.69 -7.28
CA PRO A 18 14.62 -0.80 -8.40
C PRO A 18 13.44 -1.75 -8.17
N ILE A 19 13.67 -2.90 -7.54
CA ILE A 19 12.59 -3.87 -7.26
C ILE A 19 11.52 -3.29 -6.34
N ILE A 20 11.91 -2.48 -5.35
CA ILE A 20 10.99 -1.81 -4.44
C ILE A 20 10.18 -0.74 -5.17
N ASN A 21 10.80 0.05 -6.06
CA ASN A 21 10.08 1.02 -6.88
C ASN A 21 9.01 0.38 -7.76
N GLU A 22 9.30 -0.77 -8.37
CA GLU A 22 8.32 -1.50 -9.19
C GLU A 22 7.17 -2.07 -8.34
N GLN A 23 7.46 -2.58 -7.15
CA GLN A 23 6.42 -3.00 -6.20
C GLN A 23 5.55 -1.82 -5.77
N HIS A 24 6.13 -0.64 -5.54
CA HIS A 24 5.36 0.56 -5.18
C HIS A 24 4.39 1.00 -6.28
N LYS A 25 4.88 1.06 -7.52
CA LYS A 25 4.04 1.37 -8.69
C LYS A 25 2.94 0.32 -8.86
N GLY A 26 3.27 -0.94 -8.59
CA GLY A 26 2.32 -2.05 -8.60
C GLY A 26 1.17 -1.85 -7.61
N ILE A 27 1.46 -1.49 -6.36
CA ILE A 27 0.44 -1.26 -5.33
C ILE A 27 -0.38 0.00 -5.66
N ILE A 28 0.24 1.07 -6.16
CA ILE A 28 -0.49 2.25 -6.65
C ILE A 28 -1.46 1.85 -7.78
N SER A 29 -1.04 0.94 -8.67
CA SER A 29 -1.89 0.46 -9.75
C SER A 29 -3.11 -0.31 -9.25
N THR A 30 -2.97 -1.12 -8.18
CA THR A 30 -4.13 -1.81 -7.59
C THR A 30 -5.08 -0.82 -6.88
N ILE A 31 -4.54 0.20 -6.20
CA ILE A 31 -5.36 1.27 -5.60
C ILE A 31 -6.10 2.07 -6.66
N ASN A 32 -5.44 2.43 -7.77
CA ASN A 32 -6.06 3.14 -8.88
C ASN A 32 -7.13 2.28 -9.58
N THR A 33 -6.91 0.96 -9.68
CA THR A 33 -7.92 0.02 -10.21
C THR A 33 -9.16 -0.01 -9.32
N LEU A 34 -8.96 -0.06 -8.00
CA LEU A 34 -10.07 0.00 -7.04
C LEU A 34 -10.83 1.33 -7.18
N HIS A 35 -10.12 2.46 -7.28
CA HIS A 35 -10.72 3.77 -7.51
C HIS A 35 -11.60 3.80 -8.76
N TYR A 36 -11.08 3.30 -9.90
CA TYR A 36 -11.80 3.29 -11.16
C TYR A 36 -13.16 2.60 -11.01
N PHE A 37 -13.20 1.37 -10.48
CA PHE A 37 -14.46 0.65 -10.35
C PHE A 37 -15.41 1.25 -9.32
N ILE A 38 -14.90 1.89 -8.28
CA ILE A 38 -15.73 2.65 -7.33
C ILE A 38 -16.39 3.84 -8.05
N GLN A 39 -15.65 4.56 -8.91
CA GLN A 39 -16.22 5.66 -9.70
C GLN A 39 -17.28 5.18 -10.72
N GLU A 40 -17.14 3.96 -11.24
CA GLU A 40 -18.15 3.31 -12.09
C GLU A 40 -19.39 2.81 -11.29
N GLY A 41 -19.42 3.00 -9.96
CA GLY A 41 -20.56 2.68 -9.11
C GLY A 41 -20.61 1.24 -8.60
N HIS A 42 -19.50 0.49 -8.68
CA HIS A 42 -19.44 -0.86 -8.14
C HIS A 42 -19.30 -0.88 -6.61
N GLU A 43 -20.10 -1.72 -5.94
CA GLU A 43 -19.97 -1.96 -4.49
C GLU A 43 -18.73 -2.82 -4.15
N LEU A 44 -18.16 -2.64 -2.96
CA LEU A 44 -16.97 -3.39 -2.51
C LEU A 44 -17.16 -4.91 -2.50
N THR A 45 -18.38 -5.40 -2.33
CA THR A 45 -18.70 -6.83 -2.37
C THR A 45 -18.37 -7.42 -3.75
N PHE A 46 -18.66 -6.69 -4.83
CA PHE A 46 -18.27 -7.04 -6.19
C PHE A 46 -16.75 -6.89 -6.40
N LEU A 47 -16.14 -5.88 -5.77
CA LEU A 47 -14.71 -5.59 -5.88
C LEU A 47 -13.82 -6.42 -4.95
N LYS A 48 -14.38 -7.41 -4.24
CA LYS A 48 -13.63 -8.26 -3.32
C LYS A 48 -12.35 -8.86 -3.94
N PRO A 49 -12.33 -9.36 -5.18
CA PRO A 49 -11.09 -9.83 -5.80
C PRO A 49 -10.00 -8.75 -5.90
N THR A 50 -10.37 -7.51 -6.24
CA THR A 50 -9.45 -6.37 -6.34
C THR A 50 -8.93 -5.94 -4.96
N VAL A 51 -9.80 -5.98 -3.95
CA VAL A 51 -9.45 -5.73 -2.54
C VAL A 51 -8.46 -6.78 -2.03
N ASP A 52 -8.74 -8.06 -2.30
CA ASP A 52 -7.87 -9.17 -1.92
C ASP A 52 -6.51 -9.10 -2.63
N LEU A 53 -6.50 -8.74 -3.92
CA LEU A 53 -5.27 -8.53 -4.70
C LEU A 53 -4.43 -7.39 -4.12
N SER A 54 -5.05 -6.26 -3.77
CA SER A 54 -4.35 -5.13 -3.15
C SER A 54 -3.69 -5.54 -1.83
N LYS A 55 -4.42 -6.26 -0.97
CA LYS A 55 -3.89 -6.78 0.29
C LYS A 55 -2.74 -7.77 0.06
N MET A 56 -2.90 -8.70 -0.88
CA MET A 56 -1.86 -9.68 -1.22
C MET A 56 -0.59 -8.99 -1.70
N PHE A 57 -0.71 -7.99 -2.58
CA PHE A 57 0.44 -7.33 -3.16
C PHE A 57 1.19 -6.49 -2.13
N MET A 58 0.47 -5.80 -1.25
CA MET A 58 1.06 -5.12 -0.08
C MET A 58 1.82 -6.13 0.80
N GLY A 59 1.23 -7.29 1.09
CA GLY A 59 1.89 -8.33 1.89
C GLY A 59 3.18 -8.86 1.26
N PHE A 60 3.16 -9.08 -0.06
CA PHE A 60 4.35 -9.48 -0.82
C PHE A 60 5.44 -8.40 -0.82
N HIS A 61 5.05 -7.14 -1.01
CA HIS A 61 5.97 -6.01 -0.97
C HIS A 61 6.68 -5.93 0.38
N PHE A 62 5.92 -5.90 1.47
CA PHE A 62 6.55 -5.79 2.78
C PHE A 62 7.39 -7.01 3.15
N ALA A 63 7.02 -8.21 2.72
CA ALA A 63 7.87 -9.39 2.89
C ALA A 63 9.21 -9.23 2.14
N THR A 64 9.21 -8.56 0.99
CA THR A 64 10.42 -8.22 0.26
C THR A 64 11.27 -7.24 1.06
N GLU A 65 10.68 -6.16 1.57
CA GLU A 65 11.38 -5.17 2.41
C GLU A 65 11.98 -5.81 3.64
N GLN A 66 11.19 -6.56 4.41
CA GLN A 66 11.63 -7.27 5.61
C GLN A 66 12.80 -8.21 5.31
N GLY A 67 12.77 -8.93 4.18
CA GLY A 67 13.88 -9.77 3.75
C GLY A 67 15.18 -8.99 3.47
N ILE A 68 15.08 -7.79 2.88
CA ILE A 68 16.22 -6.89 2.63
C ILE A 68 16.72 -6.31 3.96
N LEU A 69 15.82 -5.76 4.77
CA LEU A 69 16.13 -5.13 6.06
C LEU A 69 16.79 -6.10 7.05
N ALA A 70 16.33 -7.34 7.09
CA ALA A 70 16.94 -8.39 7.91
C ALA A 70 18.40 -8.67 7.49
N LYS A 71 18.65 -8.77 6.18
CA LYS A 71 20.01 -8.97 5.65
C LYS A 71 20.92 -7.78 5.92
N SER A 72 20.38 -6.57 5.84
CA SER A 72 21.08 -5.32 6.15
C SER A 72 21.21 -5.02 7.65
N ARG A 73 20.68 -5.89 8.53
CA ARG A 73 20.68 -5.75 9.99
C ARG A 73 20.07 -4.41 10.44
N TYR A 74 18.96 -4.02 9.83
CA TYR A 74 18.23 -2.82 10.22
C TYR A 74 17.75 -2.94 11.68
N PRO A 75 18.12 -2.00 12.58
CA PRO A 75 17.80 -2.11 14.01
C PRO A 75 16.30 -1.97 14.31
N GLY A 76 15.52 -1.30 13.46
CA GLY A 76 14.09 -1.06 13.66
C GLY A 76 13.18 -2.12 13.04
N ILE A 77 13.68 -3.30 12.72
CA ILE A 77 12.92 -4.32 11.98
C ILE A 77 11.66 -4.80 12.72
N GLU A 78 11.74 -4.93 14.05
CA GLU A 78 10.59 -5.36 14.88
C GLU A 78 9.50 -4.29 14.93
N GLU A 79 9.88 -3.02 14.98
CA GLU A 79 8.94 -1.89 14.94
C GLU A 79 8.23 -1.83 13.59
N ASP A 80 8.97 -2.02 12.50
CA ASP A 80 8.41 -2.07 11.14
C ASP A 80 7.43 -3.24 10.96
N GLU A 81 7.79 -4.44 11.44
CA GLU A 81 6.90 -5.60 11.41
C GLU A 81 5.60 -5.36 12.23
N ALA A 82 5.70 -4.69 13.37
CA ALA A 82 4.54 -4.32 14.18
C ALA A 82 3.63 -3.33 13.46
N LEU A 83 4.19 -2.32 12.79
CA LEU A 83 3.44 -1.35 11.99
C LEU A 83 2.67 -2.04 10.85
N MET A 84 3.29 -3.01 10.18
CA MET A 84 2.61 -3.80 9.15
C MET A 84 1.46 -4.64 9.70
N LYS A 85 1.64 -5.29 10.86
CA LYS A 85 0.57 -6.05 11.51
C LYS A 85 -0.60 -5.14 11.86
N GLN A 86 -0.33 -3.95 12.37
CA GLN A 86 -1.33 -2.94 12.66
C GLN A 86 -2.06 -2.48 11.40
N LEU A 87 -1.34 -2.22 10.30
CA LEU A 87 -1.93 -1.89 9.00
C LEU A 87 -2.92 -2.95 8.54
N PHE A 88 -2.54 -4.24 8.54
CA PHE A 88 -3.44 -5.30 8.06
C PHE A 88 -4.65 -5.51 8.97
N ALA A 89 -4.51 -5.23 10.27
CA ALA A 89 -5.64 -5.21 11.18
C ALA A 89 -6.60 -4.05 10.86
N GLN A 90 -6.07 -2.83 10.67
CA GLN A 90 -6.86 -1.66 10.29
C GLN A 90 -7.53 -1.84 8.92
N PHE A 91 -6.81 -2.34 7.92
CA PHE A 91 -7.35 -2.66 6.60
C PHE A 91 -8.57 -3.57 6.69
N LYS A 92 -8.50 -4.61 7.54
CA LYS A 92 -9.62 -5.54 7.75
C LYS A 92 -10.84 -4.82 8.33
N VAL A 93 -10.64 -3.99 9.35
CA VAL A 93 -11.72 -3.21 9.99
C VAL A 93 -12.32 -2.22 9.00
N THR A 94 -11.50 -1.43 8.32
CA THR A 94 -11.98 -0.46 7.33
C THR A 94 -12.72 -1.12 6.17
N CYS A 95 -12.26 -2.29 5.71
CA CYS A 95 -12.98 -3.04 4.69
C CYS A 95 -14.37 -3.51 5.18
N GLN A 96 -14.49 -3.90 6.45
CA GLN A 96 -15.77 -4.28 7.04
C GLN A 96 -16.71 -3.07 7.16
N GLU A 97 -16.20 -1.95 7.69
CA GLU A 97 -16.96 -0.69 7.82
C GLU A 97 -17.44 -0.19 6.46
N ALA A 98 -16.56 -0.16 5.46
CA ALA A 98 -16.90 0.25 4.09
C ALA A 98 -18.01 -0.62 3.47
N CYS A 99 -18.01 -1.93 3.74
CA CYS A 99 -19.09 -2.82 3.32
C CYS A 99 -20.41 -2.59 4.10
N VAL A 100 -20.34 -2.41 5.43
CA VAL A 100 -21.51 -2.20 6.29
C VAL A 100 -22.22 -0.90 5.97
N HIS A 101 -21.45 0.18 5.77
CA HIS A 101 -21.98 1.51 5.48
C HIS A 101 -22.26 1.73 3.99
N ARG A 102 -21.85 0.80 3.11
CA ARG A 102 -21.86 0.97 1.65
C ARG A 102 -21.10 2.22 1.19
N GLU A 103 -19.98 2.49 1.85
CA GLU A 103 -19.09 3.63 1.59
C GLU A 103 -17.72 3.11 1.13
N PRO A 104 -17.59 2.67 -0.14
CA PRO A 104 -16.35 2.13 -0.69
C PRO A 104 -15.16 3.11 -0.59
N GLU A 105 -15.44 4.41 -0.54
CA GLU A 105 -14.48 5.50 -0.43
C GLU A 105 -13.70 5.46 0.90
N LEU A 106 -14.25 4.86 1.96
CA LEU A 106 -13.56 4.70 3.23
C LEU A 106 -12.28 3.85 3.07
N LEU A 107 -12.40 2.71 2.39
CA LEU A 107 -11.26 1.85 2.10
C LEU A 107 -10.26 2.53 1.17
N LEU A 108 -10.76 3.21 0.15
CA LEU A 108 -9.91 3.90 -0.83
C LEU A 108 -9.10 5.02 -0.17
N SER A 109 -9.72 5.82 0.69
CA SER A 109 -9.08 6.91 1.43
C SER A 109 -8.05 6.37 2.42
N PHE A 110 -8.39 5.29 3.14
CA PHE A 110 -7.45 4.59 4.02
C PHE A 110 -6.21 4.13 3.27
N LEU A 111 -6.39 3.43 2.14
CA LEU A 111 -5.28 2.93 1.33
C LEU A 111 -4.38 4.04 0.81
N LYS A 112 -4.94 5.12 0.28
CA LYS A 112 -4.15 6.26 -0.20
C LYS A 112 -3.37 6.93 0.93
N ASN A 113 -4.02 7.23 2.05
CA ASN A 113 -3.36 7.91 3.16
C ASN A 113 -2.21 7.06 3.72
N TRP A 114 -2.46 5.77 3.92
CA TRP A 114 -1.44 4.86 4.44
C TRP A 114 -0.30 4.70 3.44
N TRP A 115 -0.61 4.46 2.17
CA TRP A 115 0.41 4.21 1.14
C TRP A 115 1.28 5.45 0.87
N ILE A 116 0.69 6.64 0.80
CA ILE A 116 1.47 7.87 0.65
C ILE A 116 2.37 8.12 1.86
N LYS A 117 1.86 7.90 3.08
CA LYS A 117 2.68 7.99 4.29
C LYS A 117 3.84 6.99 4.26
N HIS A 118 3.60 5.75 3.83
CA HIS A 118 4.64 4.74 3.66
C HIS A 118 5.75 5.24 2.74
N LEU A 119 5.40 5.65 1.52
CA LEU A 119 6.35 6.14 0.51
C LEU A 119 7.14 7.37 0.94
N THR A 120 6.56 8.25 1.75
CA THR A 120 7.13 9.59 2.02
C THR A 120 7.72 9.77 3.42
N GLU A 121 7.26 9.00 4.41
CA GLU A 121 7.67 9.13 5.80
C GLU A 121 8.37 7.85 6.28
N GLU A 122 7.69 6.71 6.21
CA GLU A 122 8.22 5.45 6.74
C GLU A 122 9.46 4.99 5.97
N HIS A 123 9.42 5.05 4.64
CA HIS A 123 10.56 4.71 3.79
C HIS A 123 11.84 5.48 4.12
N LYS A 124 11.75 6.72 4.57
CA LYS A 124 12.95 7.52 4.91
C LYS A 124 13.75 6.88 6.05
N LYS A 125 13.10 6.14 6.94
CA LYS A 125 13.73 5.51 8.11
C LYS A 125 14.69 4.40 7.70
N PHE A 126 14.31 3.62 6.69
CA PHE A 126 15.06 2.43 6.30
C PHE A 126 15.61 2.46 4.87
N ALA A 127 15.31 3.49 4.06
CA ALA A 127 15.88 3.67 2.72
C ALA A 127 17.41 3.50 2.63
N PRO A 128 18.22 3.97 3.61
CA PRO A 128 19.66 3.72 3.60
C PRO A 128 20.05 2.23 3.65
N TYR A 129 19.20 1.38 4.22
CA TYR A 129 19.41 -0.07 4.37
C TYR A 129 18.91 -0.88 3.17
N LEU A 130 18.18 -0.24 2.24
CA LEU A 130 17.78 -0.82 0.96
C LEU A 130 18.89 -0.72 -0.10
N LYS A 131 19.91 0.12 0.14
CA LYS A 131 21.03 0.30 -0.77
C LYS A 131 21.88 -0.97 -0.76
N ASN A 132 22.17 -1.51 -1.94
CA ASN A 132 22.95 -2.74 -2.20
C ASN A 132 22.18 -4.06 -2.26
N TYR A 133 20.89 -4.02 -2.62
CA TYR A 133 20.18 -5.18 -3.17
C TYR A 133 20.12 -5.14 -4.69
#